data_AF-A0A4S2D6D5-F1
#
_entry.id   AF-A0A4S2D6D5-F1
#
_cell.length_a   1.000
_cell.length_b   1.000
_cell.length_c   1.000
_cell.angle_alpha   90.00
_cell.angle_beta   90.00
_cell.angle_gamma   90.00
#
_symmetry.space_group_name_H-M   'P 1'
#
loop_
_entity.id
_entity.type
_entity.pdbx_description
1 polymer ?
#
loop_
_entity_poly.entity_id
_entity_poly.type
_entity_poly.pdbx_seq_one_letter_code
_entity_poly.pdbx_strand_id
1 'polypeptide(L)'
;MNVTVYLFGEFLGGYMQYPDDYTSKIFQNFQANAKMTTQIAIHRDGNLMYYGYIRKLEKDRYIGFCVVLNGLLLVRIDGLFTLFENIISNLVTKGRLIHFDEQGEIVTRVEKLYMNREEISLLAESLRGGFNRFENSVVSLPAISYGTVKDSVKNFVVEDDLNEIIKSTYTNGYTYIYKSKGFNTAQLNSYKGVLAKSYKEKEELTQKLTALQIEYAKTLRQKKQIKMVLFLFAILLGCVVFLFSMNESLNITRNNLSSANETIHTQQDSLKIKNVQISNLHLEKRRLEHNRQVEESKRRKAENDLDSLYGVCIEAENNFNSLRKMINEYQPFIVKNVSFNIDNGYLRLNYYGFIEGMVTIQVHAYSGYGNSYTKTTSMDVHYGDNVTAIFLPERFDSSKWYFFAILKDNIFIGGGKY
;
A
#
# COMPACT_ATOMS: atom_id res chain seq x y z
N MET A 1 -73.18 33.17 60.53
CA MET A 1 -74.15 32.68 59.51
C MET A 1 -74.06 31.15 59.33
N ASN A 2 -75.17 30.44 59.05
CA ASN A 2 -75.13 29.02 58.66
C ASN A 2 -74.90 28.93 57.14
N VAL A 3 -73.74 28.39 56.74
CA VAL A 3 -73.22 28.49 55.36
C VAL A 3 -72.79 27.11 54.85
N THR A 4 -73.36 26.69 53.72
CA THR A 4 -72.89 25.50 52.98
C THR A 4 -72.12 25.95 51.75
N VAL A 5 -70.99 25.29 51.45
CA VAL A 5 -70.11 25.65 50.34
C VAL A 5 -70.00 24.51 49.36
N TYR A 6 -70.06 24.85 48.09
CA TYR A 6 -69.91 23.94 46.96
C TYR A 6 -68.79 24.42 46.05
N LEU A 7 -68.05 23.47 45.51
CA LEU A 7 -67.12 23.64 44.41
C LEU A 7 -67.64 22.81 43.24
N PHE A 8 -67.69 23.38 42.04
CA PHE A 8 -68.11 22.67 40.84
C PHE A 8 -67.31 23.13 39.63
N GLY A 9 -67.30 22.37 38.55
CA GLY A 9 -66.59 22.75 37.34
C GLY A 9 -66.35 21.62 36.37
N GLU A 10 -65.84 22.00 35.19
CA GLU A 10 -65.36 21.07 34.17
C GLU A 10 -63.83 20.93 34.31
N PHE A 11 -63.38 19.76 34.75
CA PHE A 11 -61.96 19.46 34.95
C PHE A 11 -61.47 18.42 33.93
N LEU A 12 -60.26 17.87 34.09
CA LEU A 12 -59.74 16.91 33.10
C LEU A 12 -60.61 15.64 32.96
N GLY A 13 -61.28 15.22 34.04
CA GLY A 13 -62.17 14.06 34.06
C GLY A 13 -63.65 14.35 33.75
N GLY A 14 -63.98 15.57 33.31
CA GLY A 14 -65.36 16.00 33.05
C GLY A 14 -65.96 16.88 34.15
N TYR A 15 -67.29 17.03 34.13
CA TYR A 15 -68.05 17.73 35.16
C TYR A 15 -67.86 17.06 36.53
N MET A 16 -67.55 17.88 37.53
CA MET A 16 -67.48 17.44 38.92
C MET A 16 -68.03 18.49 39.86
N GLN A 17 -68.48 18.02 41.02
CA GLN A 17 -68.89 18.87 42.13
C GLN A 17 -68.45 18.28 43.46
N TYR A 18 -68.39 19.14 44.47
CA TYR A 18 -68.14 18.77 45.85
C TYR A 18 -68.93 19.70 46.78
N PRO A 19 -69.75 19.17 47.72
CA PRO A 19 -70.17 17.77 47.82
C PRO A 19 -70.86 17.26 46.55
N ASP A 20 -70.90 15.94 46.38
CA ASP A 20 -71.63 15.31 45.27
C ASP A 20 -73.04 14.92 45.71
N ASP A 21 -74.01 15.79 45.39
CA ASP A 21 -75.40 15.65 45.76
C ASP A 21 -76.38 16.18 44.67
N TYR A 22 -77.64 16.35 45.03
CA TYR A 22 -78.71 16.77 44.11
C TYR A 22 -78.54 18.19 43.53
N THR A 23 -77.62 19.01 44.06
CA THR A 23 -77.40 20.40 43.63
C THR A 23 -76.72 20.51 42.26
N SER A 24 -76.23 19.40 41.70
CA SER A 24 -75.64 19.34 40.35
C SER A 24 -76.51 19.99 39.28
N LYS A 25 -77.83 19.77 39.33
CA LYS A 25 -78.77 20.37 38.38
C LYS A 25 -78.79 21.90 38.45
N ILE A 26 -78.64 22.47 39.64
CA ILE A 26 -78.57 23.93 39.84
C ILE A 26 -77.29 24.47 39.22
N PHE A 27 -76.15 23.83 39.48
CA PHE A 27 -74.84 24.30 39.00
C PHE A 27 -74.65 24.10 37.49
N GLN A 28 -75.20 23.03 36.92
CA GLN A 28 -75.28 22.86 35.47
C GLN A 28 -76.14 23.96 34.83
N ASN A 29 -77.26 24.36 35.47
CA ASN A 29 -78.05 25.48 34.98
C ASN A 29 -77.27 26.81 35.05
N PHE A 30 -76.50 27.01 36.12
CA PHE A 30 -75.62 28.18 36.24
C PHE A 30 -74.62 28.25 35.08
N GLN A 31 -74.02 27.11 34.72
CA GLN A 31 -73.08 27.03 33.60
C GLN A 31 -73.76 27.17 32.23
N ALA A 32 -74.94 26.56 32.02
CA ALA A 32 -75.65 26.64 30.76
C ALA A 32 -76.03 28.08 30.39
N ASN A 33 -76.26 28.92 31.41
CA ASN A 33 -76.52 30.35 31.24
C ASN A 33 -75.25 31.21 31.38
N ALA A 34 -74.07 30.60 31.35
CA ALA A 34 -72.82 31.33 31.49
C ALA A 34 -72.40 32.04 30.20
N LYS A 35 -72.55 33.37 30.16
CA LYS A 35 -72.28 34.19 28.97
C LYS A 35 -70.90 34.84 28.99
N MET A 36 -70.44 35.28 30.16
CA MET A 36 -69.16 36.00 30.30
C MET A 36 -68.05 35.12 30.90
N THR A 37 -66.80 35.60 30.85
CA THR A 37 -65.65 34.97 31.50
C THR A 37 -65.86 34.81 33.00
N THR A 38 -66.47 35.81 33.64
CA THR A 38 -66.88 35.76 35.04
C THR A 38 -68.29 36.21 35.23
N GLN A 39 -69.00 35.53 36.11
CA GLN A 39 -70.36 35.91 36.48
C GLN A 39 -70.74 35.38 37.85
N ILE A 40 -71.76 36.00 38.41
CA ILE A 40 -72.47 35.51 39.59
C ILE A 40 -73.84 35.03 39.15
N ALA A 41 -74.25 33.87 39.66
CA ALA A 41 -75.57 33.29 39.50
C ALA A 41 -76.20 33.17 40.88
N ILE A 42 -77.35 33.81 41.08
CA ILE A 42 -78.10 33.77 42.33
C ILE A 42 -79.40 33.03 42.09
N HIS A 43 -79.68 32.03 42.91
CA HIS A 43 -80.90 31.23 42.81
C HIS A 43 -81.55 31.07 44.18
N ARG A 44 -82.88 31.13 44.21
CA ARG A 44 -83.67 30.86 45.40
C ARG A 44 -84.41 29.53 45.24
N ASP A 45 -84.19 28.61 46.18
CA ASP A 45 -84.99 27.39 46.31
C ASP A 45 -85.60 27.31 47.71
N GLY A 46 -86.87 27.67 47.82
CA GLY A 46 -87.54 27.77 49.11
C GLY A 46 -86.92 28.82 50.03
N ASN A 47 -86.34 28.34 51.13
CA ASN A 47 -85.63 29.16 52.13
C ASN A 47 -84.10 29.21 51.90
N LEU A 48 -83.61 28.57 50.85
CA LEU A 48 -82.18 28.52 50.52
C LEU A 48 -81.86 29.55 49.43
N MET A 49 -80.82 30.34 49.66
CA MET A 49 -80.26 31.29 48.69
C MET A 49 -78.88 30.81 48.27
N TYR A 50 -78.74 30.50 46.98
CA TYR A 50 -77.51 30.04 46.35
C TYR A 50 -76.80 31.23 45.72
N TYR A 51 -75.55 31.47 46.12
CA TYR A 51 -74.67 32.50 45.55
C TYR A 51 -73.53 31.81 44.80
N GLY A 52 -73.77 31.50 43.53
CA GLY A 52 -72.81 30.89 42.63
C GLY A 52 -71.92 31.92 41.95
N TYR A 53 -70.63 31.62 41.80
CA TYR A 53 -69.70 32.32 40.94
C TYR A 53 -69.14 31.32 39.93
N ILE A 54 -69.02 31.73 38.67
CA ILE A 54 -68.41 30.94 37.61
C ILE A 54 -67.28 31.73 36.99
N ARG A 55 -66.14 31.05 36.84
CA ARG A 55 -64.99 31.50 36.06
C ARG A 55 -64.76 30.53 34.90
N LYS A 56 -64.94 31.02 33.67
CA LYS A 56 -64.46 30.32 32.47
C LYS A 56 -62.93 30.33 32.44
N LEU A 57 -62.38 29.19 32.05
CA LEU A 57 -60.97 28.89 31.90
C LEU A 57 -60.70 28.61 30.41
N GLU A 58 -59.43 28.47 30.04
CA GLU A 58 -59.09 28.04 28.69
C GLU A 58 -59.49 26.58 28.43
N LYS A 59 -59.55 26.21 27.14
CA LYS A 59 -59.94 24.87 26.66
C LYS A 59 -61.39 24.48 27.02
N ASP A 60 -62.30 25.45 26.94
CA ASP A 60 -63.75 25.29 27.22
C ASP A 60 -64.07 24.72 28.61
N ARG A 61 -63.19 24.98 29.58
CA ARG A 61 -63.37 24.55 30.98
C ARG A 61 -63.84 25.69 31.85
N TYR A 62 -64.28 25.35 33.06
CA TYR A 62 -64.68 26.34 34.05
C TYR A 62 -64.53 25.81 35.46
N ILE A 63 -64.40 26.74 36.40
CA ILE A 63 -64.48 26.47 37.82
C ILE A 63 -65.53 27.40 38.42
N GLY A 64 -66.32 26.87 39.34
CA GLY A 64 -67.35 27.62 40.04
C GLY A 64 -67.38 27.30 41.52
N PHE A 65 -67.82 28.28 42.29
CA PHE A 65 -68.01 28.18 43.73
C PHE A 65 -69.44 28.58 44.03
N CYS A 66 -70.13 27.86 44.89
CA CYS A 66 -71.44 28.30 45.37
C CYS A 66 -71.46 28.32 46.89
N VAL A 67 -72.06 29.37 47.44
CA VAL A 67 -72.28 29.49 48.86
C VAL A 67 -73.77 29.60 49.11
N VAL A 68 -74.30 28.76 49.99
CA VAL A 68 -75.72 28.65 50.27
C VAL A 68 -76.02 29.21 51.66
N LEU A 69 -76.95 30.14 51.72
CA LEU A 69 -77.46 30.74 52.95
C LEU A 69 -78.88 30.24 53.23
N ASN A 70 -79.16 29.91 54.48
CA ASN A 70 -80.49 29.49 54.93
C ASN A 70 -81.23 30.66 55.58
N GLY A 71 -82.37 31.07 55.00
CA GLY A 71 -83.26 32.10 55.52
C GLY A 71 -82.70 33.53 55.48
N LEU A 72 -81.57 33.73 54.80
CA LEU A 72 -80.88 35.01 54.74
C LEU A 72 -80.71 35.46 53.29
N LEU A 73 -80.88 36.75 53.07
CA LEU A 73 -80.65 37.45 51.81
C LEU A 73 -79.47 38.41 51.98
N LEU A 74 -78.46 38.29 51.12
CA LEU A 74 -77.38 39.25 51.02
C LEU A 74 -77.84 40.52 50.28
N VAL A 75 -77.73 41.68 50.94
CA VAL A 75 -78.07 42.99 50.38
C VAL A 75 -76.85 43.74 49.81
N ARG A 76 -75.64 43.20 49.99
CA ARG A 76 -74.41 43.77 49.44
C ARG A 76 -73.74 42.76 48.51
N ILE A 77 -74.16 42.75 47.25
CA ILE A 77 -73.76 41.74 46.24
C ILE A 77 -72.48 42.16 45.48
N ASP A 78 -72.16 43.46 45.45
CA ASP A 78 -70.97 44.05 44.84
C ASP A 78 -69.65 43.45 45.38
N GLY A 79 -69.60 43.15 46.68
CA GLY A 79 -68.42 42.55 47.32
C GLY A 79 -68.15 41.09 46.93
N LEU A 80 -69.13 40.40 46.34
CA LEU A 80 -68.99 38.98 45.99
C LEU A 80 -67.94 38.76 44.89
N PHE A 81 -67.92 39.61 43.86
CA PHE A 81 -66.91 39.50 42.80
C PHE A 81 -65.50 39.59 43.38
N THR A 82 -65.24 40.57 44.22
CA THR A 82 -63.93 40.73 44.88
C THR A 82 -63.56 39.52 45.72
N LEU A 83 -64.50 38.95 46.48
CA LEU A 83 -64.26 37.74 47.27
C LEU A 83 -63.84 36.57 46.37
N PHE A 84 -64.64 36.25 45.36
CA PHE A 84 -64.40 35.10 44.49
C PHE A 84 -63.16 35.28 43.61
N GLU A 85 -62.90 36.48 43.09
CA GLU A 85 -61.72 36.78 42.28
C GLU A 85 -60.41 36.64 43.08
N ASN A 86 -60.41 37.05 44.35
CA ASN A 86 -59.28 36.82 45.25
C ASN A 86 -59.06 35.33 45.52
N ILE A 87 -60.13 34.55 45.64
CA ILE A 87 -60.07 33.10 45.80
C ILE A 87 -59.48 32.43 44.55
N ILE A 88 -59.94 32.82 43.35
CA ILE A 88 -59.34 32.37 42.09
C ILE A 88 -57.85 32.73 42.05
N SER A 89 -57.48 33.97 42.38
CA SER A 89 -56.08 34.42 42.43
C SER A 89 -55.22 33.52 43.31
N ASN A 90 -55.70 33.21 44.51
CA ASN A 90 -55.00 32.33 45.45
C ASN A 90 -54.92 30.87 44.97
N LEU A 91 -55.97 30.35 44.33
CA LEU A 91 -55.97 28.98 43.80
C LEU A 91 -54.98 28.82 42.64
N VAL A 92 -54.98 29.77 41.70
CA VAL A 92 -54.08 29.75 40.53
C VAL A 92 -52.63 29.89 40.97
N THR A 93 -52.34 30.81 41.89
CA THR A 93 -50.97 31.03 42.37
C THR A 93 -50.42 29.85 43.18
N LYS A 94 -51.26 29.14 43.93
CA LYS A 94 -50.88 27.88 44.60
C LYS A 94 -50.73 26.71 43.63
N GLY A 95 -51.37 26.76 42.46
CA GLY A 95 -51.21 25.79 41.38
C GLY A 95 -51.75 24.39 41.69
N ARG A 96 -52.72 24.25 42.61
CA ARG A 96 -53.24 22.94 43.07
C ARG A 96 -54.41 22.44 42.21
N LEU A 97 -55.52 23.18 42.18
CA LEU A 97 -56.72 22.81 41.39
C LEU A 97 -56.67 23.37 39.95
N ILE A 98 -56.27 24.63 39.86
CA ILE A 98 -56.06 25.40 38.63
C ILE A 98 -54.67 26.04 38.70
N HIS A 99 -54.06 26.29 37.54
CA HIS A 99 -52.71 26.84 37.45
C HIS A 99 -52.55 27.62 36.15
N PHE A 100 -51.45 28.38 36.04
CA PHE A 100 -51.00 28.93 34.77
C PHE A 100 -50.30 27.87 33.93
N ASP A 101 -50.60 27.80 32.64
CA ASP A 101 -49.79 27.07 31.66
C ASP A 101 -48.57 27.88 31.21
N GLU A 102 -47.81 27.35 30.24
CA GLU A 102 -46.61 28.01 29.73
C GLU A 102 -46.91 29.36 29.06
N GLN A 103 -48.13 29.55 28.54
CA GLN A 103 -48.58 30.77 27.87
C GLN A 103 -49.11 31.81 28.86
N GLY A 104 -49.20 31.47 30.16
CA GLY A 104 -49.79 32.33 31.17
C GLY A 104 -51.32 32.28 31.20
N GLU A 105 -51.91 31.24 30.61
CA GLU A 105 -53.34 31.02 30.64
C GLU A 105 -53.76 30.10 31.79
N ILE A 106 -54.97 30.32 32.32
CA ILE A 106 -55.45 29.56 33.48
C ILE A 106 -56.12 28.28 33.02
N VAL A 107 -55.56 27.14 33.39
CA VAL A 107 -56.05 25.80 33.05
C VAL A 107 -56.20 24.92 34.29
N THR A 108 -57.07 23.91 34.19
CA THR A 108 -57.28 22.92 35.26
C THR A 108 -56.09 21.96 35.35
N ARG A 109 -55.67 21.63 36.58
CA ARG A 109 -54.59 20.66 36.83
C ARG A 109 -55.10 19.27 37.21
N VAL A 110 -56.26 19.21 37.85
CA VAL A 110 -56.78 18.01 38.49
C VAL A 110 -57.71 17.22 37.58
N GLU A 111 -57.61 15.89 37.66
CA GLU A 111 -58.56 14.98 37.02
C GLU A 111 -59.81 14.79 37.85
N LYS A 112 -59.64 14.61 39.17
CA LYS A 112 -60.74 14.39 40.11
C LYS A 112 -60.65 15.29 41.34
N LEU A 113 -61.73 15.99 41.68
CA LEU A 113 -61.79 16.92 42.81
C LEU A 113 -61.52 16.22 44.15
N TYR A 114 -62.15 15.07 44.40
CA TYR A 114 -62.02 14.34 45.66
C TYR A 114 -60.60 13.86 45.98
N MET A 115 -59.67 13.88 45.03
CA MET A 115 -58.26 13.57 45.27
C MET A 115 -57.53 14.70 46.01
N ASN A 116 -58.13 15.88 46.11
CA ASN A 116 -57.54 17.09 46.71
C ASN A 116 -58.39 17.60 47.89
N ARG A 117 -58.87 16.67 48.75
CA ARG A 117 -59.81 17.00 49.85
C ARG A 117 -59.31 18.10 50.78
N GLU A 118 -58.02 18.11 51.11
CA GLU A 118 -57.43 19.13 51.97
C GLU A 118 -57.55 20.53 51.36
N GLU A 119 -57.24 20.66 50.06
CA GLU A 119 -57.37 21.95 49.36
C GLU A 119 -58.82 22.40 49.27
N ILE A 120 -59.73 21.46 49.01
CA ILE A 120 -61.16 21.74 48.99
C ILE A 120 -61.66 22.18 50.37
N SER A 121 -61.18 21.56 51.45
CA SER A 121 -61.51 21.97 52.82
C SER A 121 -60.99 23.37 53.13
N LEU A 122 -59.75 23.69 52.78
CA LEU A 122 -59.18 25.02 52.95
C LEU A 122 -59.91 26.09 52.13
N LEU A 123 -60.32 25.74 50.91
CA LEU A 123 -61.14 26.59 50.05
C LEU A 123 -62.52 26.82 50.66
N ALA A 124 -63.17 25.77 51.16
CA ALA A 124 -64.47 25.89 51.82
C ALA A 124 -64.40 26.78 53.06
N GLU A 125 -63.37 26.64 53.89
CA GLU A 125 -63.15 27.50 55.05
C GLU A 125 -62.82 28.95 54.65
N SER A 126 -62.07 29.15 53.56
CA SER A 126 -61.81 30.49 53.01
C SER A 126 -63.09 31.17 52.51
N LEU A 127 -63.97 30.41 51.85
CA LEU A 127 -65.28 30.89 51.38
C LEU A 127 -66.20 31.21 52.55
N ARG A 128 -66.28 30.33 53.57
CA ARG A 128 -67.04 30.58 54.80
C ARG A 128 -66.56 31.83 55.53
N GLY A 129 -65.25 31.94 55.75
CA GLY A 129 -64.64 33.10 56.38
C GLY A 129 -64.86 34.39 55.58
N GLY A 130 -64.83 34.31 54.25
CA GLY A 130 -65.16 35.42 53.36
C GLY A 130 -66.62 35.86 53.47
N PHE A 131 -67.56 34.91 53.47
CA PHE A 131 -68.98 35.21 53.59
C PHE A 131 -69.39 35.74 54.97
N ASN A 132 -68.73 35.29 56.04
CA ASN A 132 -68.95 35.83 57.38
C ASN A 132 -68.61 37.33 57.46
N ARG A 133 -67.75 37.88 56.58
CA ARG A 133 -67.50 39.33 56.51
C ARG A 133 -68.71 40.13 56.03
N PHE A 134 -69.69 39.47 55.40
CA PHE A 134 -70.95 40.08 54.98
C PHE A 134 -72.07 39.95 56.03
N GLU A 135 -71.79 39.50 57.25
CA GLU A 135 -72.81 39.30 58.29
C GLU A 135 -73.60 40.58 58.62
N ASN A 136 -72.97 41.75 58.52
CA ASN A 136 -73.65 43.05 58.67
C ASN A 136 -74.43 43.50 57.42
N SER A 137 -74.43 42.70 56.35
CA SER A 137 -75.04 42.98 55.06
C SER A 137 -76.00 41.87 54.62
N VAL A 138 -76.53 41.11 55.58
CA VAL A 138 -77.62 40.15 55.36
C VAL A 138 -78.89 40.60 56.07
N VAL A 139 -80.03 40.29 55.47
CA VAL A 139 -81.36 40.51 56.03
C VAL A 139 -82.15 39.20 55.99
N SER A 140 -83.25 39.13 56.75
CA SER A 140 -84.15 37.99 56.67
C SER A 140 -84.73 37.85 55.26
N LEU A 141 -84.77 36.63 54.75
CA LEU A 141 -85.27 36.35 53.41
C LEU A 141 -86.77 36.69 53.32
N PRO A 142 -87.22 37.52 52.36
CA PRO A 142 -88.63 37.82 52.18
C PRO A 142 -89.46 36.57 51.85
N ALA A 143 -90.78 36.61 52.02
CA ALA A 143 -91.67 35.51 51.62
C ALA A 143 -91.48 35.14 50.13
N ILE A 144 -91.75 33.88 49.78
CA ILE A 144 -91.68 33.42 48.39
C ILE A 144 -92.78 34.12 47.58
N SER A 145 -92.38 34.74 46.47
CA SER A 145 -93.32 35.24 45.48
C SER A 145 -93.73 34.10 44.54
N TYR A 146 -95.01 33.73 44.52
CA TYR A 146 -95.57 32.75 43.58
C TYR A 146 -96.04 33.37 42.26
N GLY A 147 -95.88 34.70 42.09
CA GLY A 147 -96.29 35.42 40.88
C GLY A 147 -95.36 35.25 39.68
N THR A 148 -94.26 34.53 39.84
CA THR A 148 -93.18 34.37 38.86
C THR A 148 -92.79 32.90 38.76
N VAL A 149 -92.54 32.42 37.54
CA VAL A 149 -92.15 31.02 37.30
C VAL A 149 -90.85 30.70 38.04
N LYS A 150 -90.76 29.52 38.66
CA LYS A 150 -89.61 29.07 39.46
C LYS A 150 -88.27 29.13 38.71
N ASP A 151 -88.29 28.94 37.40
CA ASP A 151 -87.10 28.95 36.54
C ASP A 151 -86.99 30.26 35.72
N SER A 152 -87.67 31.34 36.14
CA SER A 152 -87.53 32.64 35.46
C SER A 152 -86.10 33.16 35.57
N VAL A 153 -85.55 33.66 34.47
CA VAL A 153 -84.17 34.16 34.41
C VAL A 153 -84.20 35.67 34.21
N LYS A 154 -83.48 36.40 35.06
CA LYS A 154 -83.18 37.82 34.85
C LYS A 154 -81.66 38.04 34.81
N ASN A 155 -81.24 38.90 33.88
CA ASN A 155 -79.86 39.16 33.53
C ASN A 155 -79.51 40.61 33.86
N PHE A 156 -78.32 40.82 34.43
CA PHE A 156 -77.76 42.13 34.78
C PHE A 156 -76.28 42.18 34.43
N VAL A 157 -75.74 43.38 34.25
CA VAL A 157 -74.30 43.65 34.31
C VAL A 157 -73.94 44.23 35.67
N VAL A 158 -72.67 44.14 36.06
CA VAL A 158 -72.21 44.57 37.41
C VAL A 158 -72.44 46.07 37.67
N GLU A 159 -72.53 46.87 36.62
CA GLU A 159 -72.78 48.31 36.66
C GLU A 159 -74.28 48.69 36.79
N ASP A 160 -75.20 47.72 36.69
CA ASP A 160 -76.64 47.97 36.83
C ASP A 160 -77.02 48.36 38.28
N ASP A 161 -78.22 48.92 38.44
CA ASP A 161 -78.72 49.35 39.75
C ASP A 161 -78.77 48.20 40.77
N LEU A 162 -78.06 48.39 41.89
CA LEU A 162 -77.93 47.38 42.93
C LEU A 162 -79.27 47.00 43.55
N ASN A 163 -80.21 47.94 43.72
CA ASN A 163 -81.51 47.63 44.32
C ASN A 163 -82.36 46.78 43.37
N GLU A 164 -82.30 47.02 42.06
CA GLU A 164 -82.95 46.18 41.05
C GLU A 164 -82.38 44.76 41.01
N ILE A 165 -81.04 44.64 41.11
CA ILE A 165 -80.36 43.35 41.18
C ILE A 165 -80.83 42.59 42.43
N ILE A 166 -80.75 43.20 43.62
CA ILE A 166 -81.17 42.58 44.89
C ILE A 166 -82.65 42.18 44.82
N LYS A 167 -83.52 43.07 44.32
CA LYS A 167 -84.95 42.77 44.13
C LYS A 167 -85.14 41.55 43.25
N SER A 168 -84.35 41.42 42.17
CA SER A 168 -84.44 40.28 41.29
C SER A 168 -84.10 38.96 41.99
N THR A 169 -83.11 38.94 42.89
CA THR A 169 -82.62 37.70 43.53
C THR A 169 -83.66 36.92 44.33
N TYR A 170 -84.68 37.60 44.88
CA TYR A 170 -85.75 36.95 45.65
C TYR A 170 -87.12 36.96 44.94
N THR A 171 -87.24 37.65 43.79
CA THR A 171 -88.46 37.70 42.99
C THR A 171 -88.39 36.85 41.73
N ASN A 172 -87.21 36.53 41.21
CA ASN A 172 -87.03 35.66 40.05
C ASN A 172 -86.40 34.33 40.47
N GLY A 173 -86.55 33.31 39.63
CA GLY A 173 -85.92 32.01 39.84
C GLY A 173 -84.39 32.11 39.88
N TYR A 174 -83.83 32.78 38.86
CA TYR A 174 -82.40 32.96 38.66
C TYR A 174 -82.09 34.42 38.33
N THR A 175 -81.07 34.94 38.99
CA THR A 175 -80.50 36.26 38.71
C THR A 175 -79.04 36.07 38.32
N TYR A 176 -78.69 36.41 37.08
CA TYR A 176 -77.31 36.40 36.61
C TYR A 176 -76.75 37.80 36.53
N ILE A 177 -75.54 37.98 37.06
CA ILE A 177 -74.81 39.26 37.06
C ILE A 177 -73.49 39.02 36.34
N TYR A 178 -73.29 39.73 35.23
CA TYR A 178 -72.15 39.54 34.35
C TYR A 178 -71.07 40.60 34.59
N LYS A 179 -69.80 40.17 34.59
CA LYS A 179 -68.65 41.07 34.66
C LYS A 179 -67.68 40.75 33.53
N SER A 180 -67.50 41.70 32.62
CA SER A 180 -66.71 41.54 31.39
C SER A 180 -65.28 42.06 31.51
N LYS A 181 -65.00 42.94 32.47
CA LYS A 181 -63.68 43.58 32.67
C LYS A 181 -63.30 43.62 34.14
N GLY A 182 -62.00 43.79 34.41
CA GLY A 182 -61.49 43.96 35.78
C GLY A 182 -61.73 42.74 36.69
N PHE A 183 -61.82 41.55 36.10
CA PHE A 183 -62.06 40.29 36.82
C PHE A 183 -60.78 39.58 37.27
N ASN A 184 -59.63 40.03 36.79
CA ASN A 184 -58.32 39.55 37.24
C ASN A 184 -57.82 40.51 38.29
N THR A 185 -57.34 39.97 39.41
CA THR A 185 -56.64 40.75 40.43
C THR A 185 -55.35 41.33 39.84
N ALA A 186 -54.82 42.40 40.46
CA ALA A 186 -53.52 42.96 40.08
C ALA A 186 -52.40 41.90 40.14
N GLN A 187 -52.48 40.99 41.13
CA GLN A 187 -51.57 39.86 41.27
C GLN A 187 -51.66 38.90 40.08
N LEU A 188 -52.87 38.47 39.67
CA LEU A 188 -53.06 37.59 38.50
C LEU A 188 -52.52 38.21 37.22
N ASN A 189 -52.82 39.50 36.98
CA ASN A 189 -52.32 40.20 35.80
C ASN A 189 -50.80 40.30 35.80
N SER A 190 -50.18 40.51 36.96
CA SER A 190 -48.71 40.54 37.11
C SER A 190 -48.10 39.18 36.74
N TYR A 191 -48.60 38.07 37.30
CA TYR A 191 -48.11 36.73 36.97
C TYR A 191 -48.31 36.40 35.48
N LYS A 192 -49.49 36.68 34.92
CA LYS A 192 -49.77 36.48 33.50
C LYS A 192 -48.81 37.26 32.61
N GLY A 193 -48.50 38.52 32.97
CA GLY A 193 -47.53 39.34 32.26
C GLY A 193 -46.09 38.78 32.29
N VAL A 194 -45.64 38.29 33.44
CA VAL A 194 -44.31 37.66 33.59
C VAL A 194 -44.21 36.38 32.74
N LEU A 195 -45.24 35.52 32.79
CA LEU A 195 -45.27 34.28 32.02
C LEU A 195 -45.32 34.53 30.52
N ALA A 196 -46.17 35.46 30.06
CA ALA A 196 -46.23 35.83 28.65
C ALA A 196 -44.88 36.38 28.13
N LYS A 197 -44.18 37.18 28.93
CA LYS A 197 -42.84 37.67 28.60
C LYS A 197 -41.83 36.51 28.52
N SER A 198 -41.81 35.64 29.51
CA SER A 198 -40.91 34.48 29.54
C SER A 198 -41.16 33.51 28.38
N TYR A 199 -42.42 33.28 28.04
CA TYR A 199 -42.81 32.47 26.89
C TYR A 199 -42.29 33.05 25.57
N LYS A 200 -42.47 34.36 25.36
CA LYS A 200 -41.96 35.05 24.18
C LYS A 200 -40.43 34.97 24.08
N GLU A 201 -39.72 35.17 25.19
CA GLU A 201 -38.26 35.03 25.23
C GLU A 201 -37.82 33.60 24.90
N LYS A 202 -38.51 32.58 25.42
CA LYS A 202 -38.25 31.16 25.10
C LYS A 202 -38.44 30.88 23.62
N GLU A 203 -39.52 31.41 23.02
CA GLU A 203 -39.79 31.26 21.58
C GLU A 203 -38.71 31.93 20.73
N GLU A 204 -38.34 33.18 21.03
CA GLU A 204 -37.27 33.91 20.35
C GLU A 204 -35.91 33.20 20.48
N LEU A 205 -35.56 32.68 21.66
CA LEU A 205 -34.34 31.89 21.85
C LEU A 205 -34.35 30.61 21.02
N THR A 206 -35.49 29.91 20.98
CA THR A 206 -35.63 28.67 20.22
C THR A 206 -35.45 28.91 18.72
N GLN A 207 -36.02 30.01 18.20
CA GLN A 207 -35.83 30.42 16.82
C GLN A 207 -34.36 30.76 16.53
N LYS A 208 -33.69 31.53 17.39
CA LYS A 208 -32.25 31.85 17.25
C LYS A 208 -31.36 30.61 17.28
N LEU A 209 -31.63 29.67 18.19
CA LEU A 209 -30.90 28.42 18.30
C LEU A 209 -31.03 27.60 17.01
N THR A 210 -32.24 27.48 16.48
CA THR A 210 -32.51 26.78 15.23
C THR A 210 -31.78 27.43 14.05
N ALA A 211 -31.82 28.76 13.94
CA ALA A 211 -31.10 29.49 12.90
C ALA A 211 -29.57 29.28 13.00
N LEU A 212 -29.02 29.36 14.22
CA LEU A 212 -27.59 29.17 14.46
C LEU A 212 -27.13 27.74 14.14
N GLN A 213 -27.96 26.72 14.42
CA GLN A 213 -27.67 25.33 14.02
C GLN A 213 -27.62 25.17 12.49
N ILE A 214 -28.52 25.82 11.76
CA ILE A 214 -28.53 25.82 10.29
C ILE A 214 -27.26 26.48 9.76
N GLU A 215 -26.88 27.64 10.29
CA GLU A 215 -25.65 28.34 9.90
C GLU A 215 -24.40 27.51 10.21
N TYR A 216 -24.31 26.93 11.42
CA TYR A 216 -23.20 26.07 11.81
C TYR A 216 -23.05 24.87 10.87
N ALA A 217 -24.16 24.20 10.52
CA ALA A 217 -24.15 23.09 9.57
C ALA A 217 -23.68 23.54 8.17
N LYS A 218 -24.08 24.73 7.71
CA LYS A 218 -23.62 25.33 6.45
C LYS A 218 -22.12 25.60 6.48
N THR A 219 -21.60 26.21 7.55
CA THR A 219 -20.16 26.48 7.71
C THR A 219 -19.34 25.18 7.76
N LEU A 220 -19.85 24.13 8.43
CA LEU A 220 -19.18 22.83 8.47
C LEU A 220 -19.08 22.21 7.06
N ARG A 221 -20.16 22.29 6.26
CA ARG A 221 -20.17 21.83 4.86
C ARG A 221 -19.17 22.61 4.01
N GLN A 222 -19.12 23.93 4.15
CA GLN A 222 -18.14 24.78 3.45
C GLN A 222 -16.70 24.42 3.82
N LYS A 223 -16.39 24.26 5.12
CA LYS A 223 -15.06 23.82 5.56
C LYS A 223 -14.68 22.46 4.98
N LYS A 224 -15.61 21.51 4.88
CA LYS A 224 -15.38 20.20 4.26
C LYS A 224 -15.08 20.34 2.76
N GLN A 225 -15.86 21.15 2.04
CA GLN A 225 -15.61 21.42 0.62
C GLN A 225 -14.24 22.06 0.39
N ILE A 226 -13.87 23.08 1.18
CA ILE A 226 -12.54 23.72 1.08
C ILE A 226 -11.41 22.71 1.30
N LYS A 227 -11.53 21.80 2.29
CA LYS A 227 -10.54 20.74 2.49
C LYS A 227 -10.43 19.80 1.29
N MET A 228 -11.55 19.41 0.68
CA MET A 228 -11.53 18.55 -0.52
C MET A 228 -10.93 19.28 -1.72
N VAL A 229 -11.22 20.57 -1.90
CA VAL A 229 -10.62 21.41 -2.96
C VAL A 229 -9.10 21.50 -2.76
N LEU A 230 -8.63 21.75 -1.53
CA LEU A 230 -7.20 21.78 -1.22
C LEU A 230 -6.52 20.44 -1.50
N PHE A 231 -7.16 19.33 -1.16
CA PHE A 231 -6.65 17.98 -1.46
C PHE A 231 -6.55 17.72 -2.96
N LEU A 232 -7.58 18.09 -3.73
CA LEU A 232 -7.58 17.96 -5.19
C LEU A 232 -6.47 18.82 -5.83
N PHE A 233 -6.27 20.04 -5.33
CA PHE A 233 -5.20 20.93 -5.78
C PHE A 233 -3.81 20.32 -5.52
N ALA A 234 -3.60 19.69 -4.36
CA ALA A 234 -2.35 19.00 -4.04
C ALA A 234 -2.09 17.80 -4.97
N ILE A 235 -3.12 17.02 -5.31
CA ILE A 235 -3.01 15.93 -6.31
C ILE A 235 -2.60 16.49 -7.66
N LEU A 236 -3.24 17.58 -8.10
CA LEU A 236 -2.98 18.18 -9.40
C LEU A 236 -1.53 18.69 -9.51
N LEU A 237 -1.00 19.32 -8.44
CA LEU A 237 0.41 19.68 -8.35
C LEU A 237 1.33 18.45 -8.43
N GLY A 238 0.99 17.36 -7.75
CA GLY A 238 1.73 16.10 -7.83
C GLY A 238 1.78 15.54 -9.26
N CYS A 239 0.66 15.57 -9.99
CA CYS A 239 0.60 15.14 -11.38
C CYS A 239 1.50 16.00 -12.29
N VAL A 240 1.55 17.32 -12.08
CA VAL A 240 2.42 18.22 -12.87
C VAL A 240 3.89 17.88 -12.66
N VAL A 241 4.32 17.66 -11.41
CA VAL A 241 5.70 17.26 -11.10
C VAL A 241 6.04 15.90 -11.71
N PHE A 242 5.11 14.94 -11.62
CA PHE A 242 5.29 13.61 -12.20
C PHE A 242 5.45 13.65 -13.73
N LEU A 243 4.59 14.41 -14.43
CA LEU A 243 4.68 14.58 -15.88
C LEU A 243 6.01 15.24 -16.29
N PHE A 244 6.50 16.21 -15.52
CA PHE A 244 7.79 16.84 -15.78
C PHE A 244 8.95 15.82 -15.67
N SER A 245 8.97 15.02 -14.60
CA SER A 245 9.98 13.97 -14.41
C SER A 245 9.93 12.90 -15.50
N MET A 246 8.73 12.48 -15.92
CA MET A 246 8.57 11.56 -17.05
C MET A 246 9.12 12.15 -18.35
N ASN A 247 8.86 13.43 -18.63
CA ASN A 247 9.37 14.09 -19.82
C ASN A 247 10.91 14.12 -19.86
N GLU A 248 11.55 14.39 -18.71
CA GLU A 248 13.00 14.32 -18.58
C GLU A 248 13.53 12.90 -18.83
N SER A 249 12.90 11.88 -18.22
CA SER A 249 13.26 10.48 -18.45
C SER A 249 13.10 10.05 -19.91
N LEU A 250 12.05 10.53 -20.59
CA LEU A 250 11.84 10.28 -22.02
C LEU A 250 12.92 10.92 -22.88
N ASN A 251 13.34 12.15 -22.55
CA ASN A 251 14.44 12.82 -23.23
C ASN A 251 15.79 12.10 -23.03
N ILE A 252 16.09 11.64 -21.81
CA ILE A 252 17.29 10.83 -21.54
C ILE A 252 17.24 9.52 -22.36
N THR A 253 16.09 8.84 -22.37
CA THR A 253 15.90 7.61 -23.12
C THR A 253 16.10 7.83 -24.62
N ARG A 254 15.58 8.93 -25.16
CA ARG A 254 15.75 9.31 -26.57
C ARG A 254 17.21 9.55 -26.92
N ASN A 255 17.95 10.25 -26.07
CA ASN A 255 19.38 10.49 -26.27
C ASN A 255 20.19 9.19 -26.25
N ASN A 256 19.92 8.31 -25.27
CA ASN A 256 20.57 7.00 -25.17
C ASN A 256 20.30 6.14 -26.41
N LEU A 257 19.06 6.16 -26.93
CA LEU A 257 18.70 5.42 -28.14
C LEU A 257 19.41 5.98 -29.38
N SER A 258 19.56 7.30 -29.47
CA SER A 258 20.34 7.94 -30.54
C SER A 258 21.80 7.49 -30.51
N SER A 259 22.44 7.53 -29.34
CA SER A 259 23.83 7.08 -29.16
C SER A 259 24.00 5.58 -29.42
N ALA A 260 23.03 4.75 -29.00
CA ALA A 260 23.02 3.32 -29.31
C ALA A 260 22.93 3.08 -30.83
N ASN A 261 22.10 3.85 -31.53
CA ASN A 261 21.95 3.74 -32.98
C ASN A 261 23.24 4.15 -33.73
N GLU A 262 23.91 5.21 -33.30
CA GLU A 262 25.24 5.58 -33.83
C GLU A 262 26.28 4.49 -33.56
N THR A 263 26.25 3.89 -32.36
CA THR A 263 27.13 2.76 -32.00
C THR A 263 26.87 1.54 -32.89
N ILE A 264 25.62 1.22 -33.18
CA ILE A 264 25.26 0.14 -34.11
C ILE A 264 25.78 0.44 -35.51
N HIS A 265 25.64 1.67 -36.00
CA HIS A 265 26.13 2.05 -37.33
C HIS A 265 27.66 1.91 -37.44
N THR A 266 28.40 2.38 -36.43
CA THR A 266 29.87 2.27 -36.40
C THR A 266 30.32 0.81 -36.29
N GLN A 267 29.64 -0.03 -35.50
CA GLN A 267 29.91 -1.46 -35.43
C GLN A 267 29.60 -2.17 -36.76
N GLN A 268 28.51 -1.79 -37.44
CA GLN A 268 28.15 -2.36 -38.73
C GLN A 268 29.20 -2.04 -39.80
N ASP A 269 29.74 -0.82 -39.82
CA ASP A 269 30.83 -0.46 -40.73
C ASP A 269 32.14 -1.18 -40.38
N SER A 270 32.44 -1.35 -39.09
CA SER A 270 33.58 -2.19 -38.65
C SER A 270 33.44 -3.64 -39.10
N LEU A 271 32.24 -4.22 -39.01
CA LEU A 271 31.95 -5.58 -39.48
C LEU A 271 32.15 -5.71 -40.99
N LYS A 272 31.73 -4.72 -41.79
CA LYS A 272 31.98 -4.72 -43.24
C LYS A 272 33.49 -4.77 -43.53
N ILE A 273 34.29 -3.94 -42.85
CA ILE A 273 35.75 -3.92 -43.03
C ILE A 273 36.37 -5.28 -42.66
N LYS A 274 35.98 -5.85 -41.52
CA LYS A 274 36.46 -7.17 -41.09
C LYS A 274 36.08 -8.28 -42.08
N ASN A 275 34.88 -8.24 -42.66
CA ASN A 275 34.47 -9.21 -43.68
C ASN A 275 35.31 -9.09 -44.97
N VAL A 276 35.70 -7.88 -45.37
CA VAL A 276 36.64 -7.69 -46.49
C VAL A 276 38.01 -8.27 -46.16
N GLN A 277 38.52 -8.04 -44.94
CA GLN A 277 39.79 -8.63 -44.50
C GLN A 277 39.76 -10.16 -44.48
N ILE A 278 38.69 -10.77 -43.95
CA ILE A 278 38.50 -12.23 -43.95
C ILE A 278 38.49 -12.78 -45.38
N SER A 279 37.81 -12.10 -46.31
CA SER A 279 37.78 -12.51 -47.72
C SER A 279 39.17 -12.48 -48.37
N ASN A 280 39.96 -11.45 -48.07
CA ASN A 280 41.34 -11.35 -48.54
C ASN A 280 42.24 -12.46 -47.97
N LEU A 281 42.14 -12.73 -46.66
CA LEU A 281 42.88 -13.82 -46.02
C LEU A 281 42.51 -15.19 -46.59
N HIS A 282 41.23 -15.41 -46.92
CA HIS A 282 40.79 -16.64 -47.60
C HIS A 282 41.39 -16.79 -49.00
N LEU A 283 41.55 -15.70 -49.76
CA LEU A 283 42.22 -15.72 -51.06
C LEU A 283 43.72 -16.03 -50.91
N GLU A 284 44.38 -15.42 -49.93
CA GLU A 284 45.79 -15.65 -49.64
C GLU A 284 46.05 -17.09 -49.19
N LYS A 285 45.21 -17.62 -48.29
CA LYS A 285 45.26 -19.03 -47.85
C LYS A 285 45.12 -19.99 -49.02
N ARG A 286 44.16 -19.78 -49.93
CA ARG A 286 44.01 -20.61 -51.14
C ARG A 286 45.26 -20.56 -52.03
N ARG A 287 45.87 -19.38 -52.18
CA ARG A 287 47.11 -19.23 -52.95
C ARG A 287 48.28 -19.99 -52.31
N LEU A 288 48.42 -19.91 -50.99
CA LEU A 288 49.45 -20.65 -50.25
C LEU A 288 49.23 -22.16 -50.32
N GLU A 289 47.99 -22.64 -50.20
CA GLU A 289 47.65 -24.05 -50.35
C GLU A 289 48.01 -24.58 -51.74
N HIS A 290 47.73 -23.82 -52.79
CA HIS A 290 48.13 -24.16 -54.16
C HIS A 290 49.66 -24.23 -54.29
N ASN A 291 50.39 -23.24 -53.78
CA ASN A 291 51.85 -23.23 -53.81
C ASN A 291 52.44 -24.43 -53.05
N ARG A 292 51.88 -24.79 -51.90
CA ARG A 292 52.29 -25.98 -51.13
C ARG A 292 52.13 -27.26 -51.95
N GLN A 293 50.99 -27.44 -52.61
CA GLN A 293 50.73 -28.62 -53.45
C GLN A 293 51.74 -28.73 -54.61
N VAL A 294 52.06 -27.59 -55.25
CA VAL A 294 53.09 -27.54 -56.29
C VAL A 294 54.45 -27.98 -55.73
N GLU A 295 54.84 -27.52 -54.55
CA GLU A 295 56.12 -27.95 -53.96
C GLU A 295 56.13 -29.45 -53.60
N GLU A 296 55.04 -29.97 -53.03
CA GLU A 296 54.91 -31.40 -52.71
C GLU A 296 55.05 -32.27 -53.97
N SER A 297 54.49 -31.83 -55.11
CA SER A 297 54.66 -32.54 -56.39
C SER A 297 56.11 -32.56 -56.88
N LYS A 298 56.87 -31.47 -56.66
CA LYS A 298 58.28 -31.39 -57.04
C LYS A 298 59.15 -32.28 -56.15
N ARG A 299 58.88 -32.29 -54.83
CA ARG A 299 59.56 -33.17 -53.88
C ARG A 299 59.37 -34.65 -54.23
N ARG A 300 58.14 -35.09 -54.50
CA ARG A 300 57.88 -36.48 -54.92
C ARG A 300 58.64 -36.88 -56.18
N LYS A 301 58.80 -35.95 -57.12
CA LYS A 301 59.59 -36.22 -58.34
C LYS A 301 61.08 -36.40 -58.00
N ALA A 302 61.64 -35.54 -57.16
CA ALA A 302 63.03 -35.67 -56.71
C ALA A 302 63.30 -36.94 -55.88
N GLU A 303 62.35 -37.37 -55.03
CA GLU A 303 62.45 -38.62 -54.27
C GLU A 303 62.49 -39.84 -55.20
N ASN A 304 61.61 -39.89 -56.21
CA ASN A 304 61.62 -40.97 -57.21
C ASN A 304 62.94 -41.02 -58.01
N ASP A 305 63.50 -39.85 -58.37
CA ASP A 305 64.77 -39.77 -59.08
C ASP A 305 65.94 -40.27 -58.20
N LEU A 306 65.87 -40.05 -56.87
CA LEU A 306 66.88 -40.51 -55.91
C LEU A 306 66.85 -42.04 -55.73
N ASP A 307 65.67 -42.66 -55.64
CA ASP A 307 65.53 -44.11 -55.53
C ASP A 307 66.10 -44.85 -56.76
N SER A 308 65.93 -44.27 -57.95
CA SER A 308 66.52 -44.77 -59.20
C SER A 308 68.06 -44.77 -59.15
N LEU A 309 68.66 -43.73 -58.57
CA LEU A 309 70.12 -43.61 -58.45
C LEU A 309 70.70 -44.60 -57.43
N TYR A 310 69.98 -44.86 -56.33
CA TYR A 310 70.41 -45.79 -55.29
C TYR A 310 70.57 -47.23 -55.81
N GLY A 311 69.72 -47.64 -56.77
CA GLY A 311 69.84 -48.94 -57.44
C GLY A 311 71.14 -49.12 -58.24
N VAL A 312 71.64 -48.06 -58.87
CA VAL A 312 72.87 -48.11 -59.69
C VAL A 312 74.13 -48.24 -58.83
N CYS A 313 74.16 -47.62 -57.64
CA CYS A 313 75.33 -47.66 -56.76
C CYS A 313 75.57 -49.05 -56.15
N ILE A 314 74.50 -49.79 -55.81
CA ILE A 314 74.61 -51.15 -55.23
C ILE A 314 75.25 -52.12 -56.24
N GLU A 315 74.94 -51.98 -57.53
CA GLU A 315 75.48 -52.85 -58.59
C GLU A 315 76.99 -52.60 -58.81
N ALA A 316 77.43 -51.35 -58.73
CA ALA A 316 78.85 -50.99 -58.86
C ALA A 316 79.72 -51.51 -57.70
N GLU A 317 79.20 -51.48 -56.47
CA GLU A 317 79.94 -51.87 -55.26
C GLU A 317 80.16 -53.39 -55.16
N ASN A 318 79.19 -54.18 -55.64
CA ASN A 318 79.32 -55.63 -55.72
C ASN A 318 80.40 -56.07 -56.73
N ASN A 319 80.50 -55.37 -57.86
CA ASN A 319 81.52 -55.65 -58.88
C ASN A 319 82.95 -55.36 -58.39
N PHE A 320 83.15 -54.28 -57.62
CA PHE A 320 84.46 -53.91 -57.08
C PHE A 320 84.99 -54.91 -56.03
N ASN A 321 84.12 -55.40 -55.14
CA ASN A 321 84.52 -56.33 -54.08
C ASN A 321 84.94 -57.72 -54.62
N SER A 322 84.35 -58.16 -55.73
CA SER A 322 84.74 -59.41 -56.41
C SER A 322 86.18 -59.34 -56.95
N LEU A 323 86.57 -58.18 -57.51
CA LEU A 323 87.90 -57.98 -58.10
C LEU A 323 89.01 -57.90 -57.05
N ARG A 324 88.73 -57.29 -55.90
CA ARG A 324 89.67 -57.16 -54.77
C ARG A 324 90.05 -58.51 -54.15
N LYS A 325 89.11 -59.45 -54.08
CA LYS A 325 89.35 -60.78 -53.50
C LYS A 325 90.30 -61.62 -54.36
N MET A 326 90.26 -61.44 -55.68
CA MET A 326 91.07 -62.19 -56.64
C MET A 326 92.57 -61.84 -56.57
N ILE A 327 92.93 -60.58 -56.29
CA ILE A 327 94.33 -60.10 -56.32
C ILE A 327 95.12 -60.55 -55.08
N ASN A 328 94.48 -60.64 -53.92
CA ASN A 328 95.14 -60.92 -52.64
C ASN A 328 95.63 -62.38 -52.49
N GLU A 329 95.13 -63.33 -53.29
CA GLU A 329 95.51 -64.75 -53.17
C GLU A 329 96.81 -65.11 -53.93
N TYR A 330 97.24 -64.32 -54.92
CA TYR A 330 98.33 -64.70 -55.83
C TYR A 330 99.70 -64.05 -55.56
N GLN A 331 99.76 -62.89 -54.90
CA GLN A 331 101.03 -62.21 -54.57
C GLN A 331 101.00 -61.62 -53.16
N PRO A 332 101.70 -62.21 -52.17
CA PRO A 332 101.65 -61.74 -50.79
C PRO A 332 102.44 -60.44 -50.55
N PHE A 333 103.39 -60.13 -51.43
CA PHE A 333 104.14 -58.88 -51.42
C PHE A 333 104.76 -58.60 -52.79
N ILE A 334 105.14 -57.35 -53.04
CA ILE A 334 105.90 -56.94 -54.22
C ILE A 334 107.28 -56.44 -53.80
N VAL A 335 108.31 -56.95 -54.46
CA VAL A 335 109.69 -56.47 -54.30
C VAL A 335 109.84 -55.15 -55.05
N LYS A 336 110.19 -54.09 -54.31
CA LYS A 336 110.39 -52.75 -54.87
C LYS A 336 111.82 -52.53 -55.34
N ASN A 337 112.79 -53.00 -54.56
CA ASN A 337 114.21 -52.84 -54.89
C ASN A 337 115.05 -53.90 -54.16
N VAL A 338 116.19 -54.25 -54.74
CA VAL A 338 117.21 -55.10 -54.12
C VAL A 338 118.59 -54.44 -54.20
N SER A 339 119.39 -54.60 -53.17
CA SER A 339 120.80 -54.20 -53.19
C SER A 339 121.66 -55.25 -52.51
N PHE A 340 122.80 -55.59 -53.10
CA PHE A 340 123.72 -56.56 -52.54
C PHE A 340 124.97 -55.87 -51.99
N ASN A 341 125.53 -56.37 -50.91
CA ASN A 341 126.82 -55.91 -50.40
C ASN A 341 127.81 -57.09 -50.46
N ILE A 342 128.82 -56.96 -51.33
CA ILE A 342 129.81 -58.02 -51.58
C ILE A 342 130.74 -58.22 -50.39
N ASP A 343 131.07 -57.15 -49.65
CA ASP A 343 132.02 -57.22 -48.54
C ASP A 343 131.49 -58.03 -47.35
N ASN A 344 130.16 -58.00 -47.13
CA ASN A 344 129.52 -58.70 -46.02
C ASN A 344 128.52 -59.80 -46.44
N GLY A 345 128.30 -59.98 -47.73
CA GLY A 345 127.45 -61.05 -48.29
C GLY A 345 125.93 -60.85 -48.11
N TYR A 346 125.43 -59.69 -47.71
CA TYR A 346 123.98 -59.48 -47.49
C TYR A 346 123.27 -58.89 -48.72
N LEU A 347 122.18 -59.55 -49.13
CA LEU A 347 121.19 -59.02 -50.07
C LEU A 347 120.07 -58.33 -49.30
N ARG A 348 119.96 -57.01 -49.43
CA ARG A 348 118.87 -56.22 -48.88
C ARG A 348 117.69 -56.18 -49.84
N LEU A 349 116.50 -56.39 -49.31
CA LEU A 349 115.23 -56.44 -50.01
C LEU A 349 114.28 -55.38 -49.47
N ASN A 350 113.87 -54.42 -50.30
CA ASN A 350 112.77 -53.51 -49.99
C ASN A 350 111.50 -54.04 -50.65
N TYR A 351 110.42 -54.22 -49.89
CA TYR A 351 109.16 -54.75 -50.40
C TYR A 351 107.93 -54.03 -49.83
N TYR A 352 106.78 -54.18 -50.47
CA TYR A 352 105.47 -53.82 -49.92
C TYR A 352 104.67 -55.10 -49.68
N GLY A 353 104.33 -55.40 -48.44
CA GLY A 353 103.51 -56.57 -48.10
C GLY A 353 102.03 -56.27 -48.22
N PHE A 354 101.28 -57.17 -48.87
CA PHE A 354 99.82 -57.14 -48.93
C PHE A 354 99.17 -57.98 -47.83
N ILE A 355 99.95 -58.88 -47.20
CA ILE A 355 99.53 -59.72 -46.09
C ILE A 355 100.66 -59.85 -45.07
N GLU A 356 100.31 -60.15 -43.81
CA GLU A 356 101.29 -60.48 -42.77
C GLU A 356 101.52 -61.99 -42.67
N GLY A 357 102.77 -62.41 -42.56
CA GLY A 357 103.14 -63.78 -42.26
C GLY A 357 104.42 -64.27 -42.93
N MET A 358 104.89 -65.44 -42.48
CA MET A 358 106.09 -66.07 -43.03
C MET A 358 105.90 -66.51 -44.49
N VAL A 359 106.78 -66.04 -45.36
CA VAL A 359 106.86 -66.47 -46.76
C VAL A 359 108.24 -67.04 -47.05
N THR A 360 108.25 -68.24 -47.63
CA THR A 360 109.47 -68.87 -48.14
C THR A 360 109.77 -68.35 -49.55
N ILE A 361 111.00 -67.88 -49.75
CA ILE A 361 111.50 -67.36 -51.02
C ILE A 361 112.80 -68.06 -51.43
N GLN A 362 113.07 -68.01 -52.72
CA GLN A 362 114.32 -68.47 -53.32
C GLN A 362 115.04 -67.27 -53.93
N VAL A 363 116.29 -67.08 -53.53
CA VAL A 363 117.20 -66.08 -54.09
C VAL A 363 118.15 -66.79 -55.02
N HIS A 364 118.08 -66.46 -56.30
CA HIS A 364 118.98 -66.97 -57.32
C HIS A 364 119.91 -65.85 -57.75
N ALA A 365 121.22 -66.06 -57.61
CA ALA A 365 122.26 -65.16 -58.11
C ALA A 365 122.85 -65.75 -59.39
N TYR A 366 122.85 -64.97 -60.47
CA TYR A 366 123.39 -65.37 -61.77
C TYR A 366 124.55 -64.45 -62.15
N SER A 367 125.72 -65.02 -62.43
CA SER A 367 126.86 -64.27 -62.98
C SER A 367 126.85 -64.28 -64.51
N GLY A 368 127.45 -63.25 -65.12
CA GLY A 368 127.59 -63.16 -66.58
C GLY A 368 128.44 -64.26 -67.26
N TYR A 369 129.10 -65.13 -66.49
CA TYR A 369 130.01 -66.17 -66.98
C TYR A 369 129.54 -67.60 -66.67
N GLY A 370 128.27 -67.78 -66.31
CA GLY A 370 127.63 -69.10 -66.19
C GLY A 370 127.64 -69.72 -64.80
N ASN A 371 128.25 -69.09 -63.79
CA ASN A 371 128.10 -69.53 -62.40
C ASN A 371 126.76 -69.03 -61.84
N SER A 372 126.00 -69.93 -61.22
CA SER A 372 124.76 -69.63 -60.50
C SER A 372 124.81 -70.11 -59.06
N TYR A 373 124.15 -69.35 -58.18
CA TYR A 373 123.99 -69.70 -56.78
C TYR A 373 122.52 -69.57 -56.40
N THR A 374 121.98 -70.56 -55.70
CA THR A 374 120.59 -70.53 -55.21
C THR A 374 120.58 -70.71 -53.71
N LYS A 375 119.81 -69.86 -53.03
CA LYS A 375 119.50 -70.01 -51.61
C LYS A 375 118.00 -69.89 -51.38
N THR A 376 117.43 -70.87 -50.70
CA THR A 376 116.07 -70.77 -50.17
C THR A 376 116.14 -70.23 -48.74
N THR A 377 115.30 -69.25 -48.43
CA THR A 377 115.15 -68.72 -47.08
C THR A 377 113.69 -68.36 -46.83
N SER A 378 113.28 -68.35 -45.57
CA SER A 378 111.98 -67.80 -45.19
C SER A 378 112.18 -66.42 -44.59
N MET A 379 111.26 -65.51 -44.89
CA MET A 379 111.21 -64.17 -44.32
C MET A 379 109.80 -63.90 -43.81
N ASP A 380 109.69 -63.13 -42.74
CA ASP A 380 108.39 -62.65 -42.28
C ASP A 380 108.01 -61.42 -43.11
N VAL A 381 106.84 -61.48 -43.75
CA VAL A 381 106.27 -60.38 -44.54
C VAL A 381 105.37 -59.58 -43.62
N HIS A 382 105.55 -58.27 -43.57
CA HIS A 382 104.63 -57.37 -42.87
C HIS A 382 103.84 -56.52 -43.86
N TYR A 383 102.60 -56.17 -43.51
CA TYR A 383 101.75 -55.32 -44.34
C TYR A 383 102.41 -53.94 -44.50
N GLY A 384 102.37 -53.39 -45.71
CA GLY A 384 102.97 -52.09 -46.00
C GLY A 384 104.45 -52.16 -46.40
N ASP A 385 105.10 -50.99 -46.41
CA ASP A 385 106.49 -50.83 -46.85
C ASP A 385 107.50 -51.34 -45.82
N ASN A 386 108.30 -52.33 -46.20
CA ASN A 386 109.23 -53.01 -45.31
C ASN A 386 110.58 -53.28 -45.97
N VAL A 387 111.59 -53.57 -45.15
CA VAL A 387 112.97 -53.89 -45.58
C VAL A 387 113.48 -55.09 -44.82
N THR A 388 114.06 -56.07 -45.51
CA THR A 388 114.74 -57.22 -44.91
C THR A 388 116.12 -57.45 -45.54
N ALA A 389 116.97 -58.25 -44.91
CA ALA A 389 118.29 -58.58 -45.41
C ALA A 389 118.54 -60.09 -45.33
N ILE A 390 119.02 -60.67 -46.43
CA ILE A 390 119.25 -62.10 -46.60
C ILE A 390 120.75 -62.31 -46.78
N PHE A 391 121.37 -63.03 -45.85
CA PHE A 391 122.78 -63.37 -45.98
C PHE A 391 122.99 -64.44 -47.06
N LEU A 392 123.92 -64.24 -47.98
CA LEU A 392 124.35 -65.20 -48.98
C LEU A 392 125.80 -65.60 -48.66
N PRO A 393 126.06 -66.83 -48.18
CA PRO A 393 127.38 -67.23 -47.68
C PRO A 393 128.45 -67.43 -48.77
N GLU A 394 128.06 -67.45 -50.04
CA GLU A 394 128.98 -67.65 -51.16
C GLU A 394 129.87 -66.41 -51.36
N ARG A 395 131.18 -66.62 -51.60
CA ARG A 395 132.10 -65.51 -51.90
C ARG A 395 131.92 -65.06 -53.34
N PHE A 396 131.09 -64.04 -53.54
CA PHE A 396 130.90 -63.40 -54.84
C PHE A 396 132.12 -62.54 -55.21
N ASP A 397 132.61 -62.73 -56.42
CA ASP A 397 133.75 -62.00 -56.98
C ASP A 397 133.35 -60.56 -57.34
N SER A 398 133.95 -59.56 -56.68
CA SER A 398 133.65 -58.14 -56.86
C SER A 398 133.99 -57.58 -58.24
N SER A 399 134.79 -58.30 -59.04
CA SER A 399 135.07 -57.93 -60.43
C SER A 399 133.96 -58.33 -61.41
N LYS A 400 132.88 -58.98 -60.93
CA LYS A 400 131.79 -59.51 -61.75
C LYS A 400 130.44 -58.94 -61.31
N TRP A 401 129.55 -58.76 -62.29
CA TRP A 401 128.16 -58.41 -62.02
C TRP A 401 127.31 -59.66 -61.78
N TYR A 402 126.32 -59.55 -60.89
CA TYR A 402 125.36 -60.59 -60.54
C TYR A 402 123.93 -60.06 -60.65
N PHE A 403 123.03 -60.86 -61.22
CA PHE A 403 121.59 -60.61 -61.11
C PHE A 403 121.00 -61.46 -60.00
N PHE A 404 120.39 -60.82 -59.01
CA PHE A 404 119.68 -61.48 -57.93
C PHE A 404 118.20 -61.52 -58.24
N ALA A 405 117.70 -62.70 -58.60
CA ALA A 405 116.29 -62.98 -58.79
C ALA A 405 115.68 -63.51 -57.50
N ILE A 406 114.53 -62.98 -57.10
CA ILE A 406 113.77 -63.44 -55.95
C ILE A 406 112.50 -64.07 -56.45
N LEU A 407 112.29 -65.32 -56.04
CA LEU A 407 111.18 -66.13 -56.45
C LEU A 407 110.39 -66.61 -55.23
N LYS A 408 109.07 -66.68 -55.37
CA LYS A 408 108.18 -67.42 -54.47
C LYS A 408 107.48 -68.48 -55.30
N ASP A 409 107.53 -69.73 -54.87
CA ASP A 409 106.92 -70.87 -55.58
C ASP A 409 107.30 -70.91 -57.09
N ASN A 410 108.57 -70.64 -57.41
CA ASN A 410 109.11 -70.52 -58.77
C ASN A 410 108.56 -69.36 -59.62
N ILE A 411 107.75 -68.46 -59.05
CA ILE A 411 107.30 -67.23 -59.71
C ILE A 411 108.29 -66.11 -59.38
N PHE A 412 108.83 -65.46 -60.41
CA PHE A 412 109.66 -64.27 -60.24
C PHE A 412 108.82 -63.13 -59.64
N ILE A 413 109.16 -62.71 -58.43
CA ILE A 413 108.46 -61.65 -57.69
C ILE A 413 109.27 -60.36 -57.61
N GLY A 414 110.50 -60.38 -58.11
CA GLY A 414 111.35 -59.22 -58.33
C GLY A 414 112.83 -59.58 -58.24
N GLY A 415 113.68 -58.62 -58.55
CA GLY A 415 115.12 -58.84 -58.60
C GLY A 415 115.84 -57.64 -59.17
N GLY A 416 117.17 -57.69 -59.16
CA GLY A 416 118.00 -56.57 -59.56
C GLY A 416 119.42 -57.00 -59.86
N LYS A 417 120.06 -56.20 -60.73
CA LYS A 417 121.46 -56.38 -61.11
C LYS A 417 122.34 -55.58 -60.18
N TYR A 418 123.39 -56.20 -59.68
CA TYR A 418 124.42 -55.57 -58.86
C TYR A 418 125.81 -55.84 -59.43
#